data_AF-R4KAD9-F1
#
_entry.id   AF-R4KAD9-F1
#
_cell.length_a   1.000
_cell.length_b   1.000
_cell.length_c   1.000
_cell.angle_alpha   90.00
_cell.angle_beta   90.00
_cell.angle_gamma   90.00
#
_symmetry.space_group_name_H-M   'P 1'
#
loop_
_entity.id
_entity.type
_entity.pdbx_description
1 polymer ?
#
loop_
_entity_poly.entity_id
_entity_poly.type
_entity_poly.pdbx_seq_one_letter_code
_entity_poly.pdbx_strand_id
1 'polypeptide(L)' 'MVCPNLETCPFINNSDEKLKDDIIKYKSKFCNADYEKCARFILSNTTVEVPIDLAPDEIKRLERLMKT' A
#
# COMPACT_ATOMS: atom_id res chain seq x y z
N MET A 1 -7.54 18.03 -0.45
CA MET A 1 -6.80 16.82 -0.88
C MET A 1 -7.40 15.64 -0.14
N VAL A 2 -7.98 14.69 -0.84
CA VAL A 2 -8.60 13.51 -0.23
C VAL A 2 -7.62 12.34 -0.40
N CYS A 3 -7.18 11.73 0.70
CA CYS A 3 -6.32 10.55 0.68
C CYS A 3 -7.21 9.32 0.91
N PRO A 4 -7.68 8.65 -0.15
CA PRO A 4 -8.69 7.60 -0.01
C PRO A 4 -8.14 6.40 0.76
N ASN A 5 -8.91 5.82 1.68
CA ASN A 5 -8.53 4.60 2.42
C ASN A 5 -7.24 4.75 3.28
N LEU A 6 -6.87 5.98 3.65
CA LEU A 6 -5.72 6.23 4.52
C LEU A 6 -5.92 5.62 5.92
N GLU A 7 -7.10 5.84 6.51
CA GLU A 7 -7.47 5.36 7.84
C GLU A 7 -7.57 3.84 7.92
N THR A 8 -7.79 3.18 6.79
CA THR A 8 -7.90 1.71 6.71
C THR A 8 -6.65 1.06 6.13
N CYS A 9 -5.60 1.84 5.80
CA CYS A 9 -4.40 1.32 5.17
C CYS A 9 -3.53 0.55 6.18
N PRO A 10 -3.36 -0.79 6.05
CA PRO A 10 -2.63 -1.57 7.05
C PRO A 10 -1.15 -1.21 7.13
N PHE A 11 -0.55 -0.75 6.02
CA PHE A 11 0.84 -0.32 6.00
C PHE A 11 1.02 1.00 6.77
N ILE A 12 0.14 1.98 6.55
CA ILE A 12 0.22 3.29 7.22
C ILE A 12 -0.10 3.19 8.71
N ASN A 13 -1.03 2.29 9.07
CA ASN A 13 -1.40 2.03 10.45
C ASN A 13 -0.44 1.04 11.15
N ASN A 14 0.59 0.56 10.46
CA ASN A 14 1.59 -0.31 11.07
C ASN A 14 2.37 0.47 12.13
N SER A 15 2.58 -0.16 13.30
CA SER A 15 3.29 0.44 14.44
C SER A 15 4.75 -0.02 14.55
N ASP A 16 5.27 -0.77 13.56
CA ASP A 16 6.67 -1.17 13.51
C ASP A 16 7.58 0.04 13.30
N GLU A 17 8.44 0.32 14.29
CA GLU A 17 9.38 1.45 14.24
C GLU A 17 10.35 1.38 13.06
N LYS A 18 10.68 0.18 12.58
CA LYS A 18 11.60 0.02 11.44
C LYS A 18 11.00 0.56 10.14
N LEU A 19 9.67 0.62 10.06
CA LEU A 19 8.93 1.10 8.89
C LEU A 19 8.53 2.57 9.00
N LYS A 20 8.85 3.25 10.11
CA LYS A 20 8.36 4.59 10.42
C LYS A 20 8.69 5.62 9.33
N ASP A 21 9.93 5.61 8.83
CA ASP A 21 10.37 6.50 7.76
C ASP A 21 9.67 6.19 6.43
N ASP A 22 9.49 4.90 6.11
CA ASP A 22 8.78 4.47 4.91
C ASP A 22 7.29 4.79 4.98
N ILE A 23 6.65 4.66 6.16
CA ILE A 23 5.26 5.05 6.41
C ILE A 23 5.07 6.54 6.17
N ILE A 24 5.96 7.40 6.69
CA ILE A 24 5.89 8.85 6.48
C ILE A 24 6.01 9.19 4.99
N LYS A 25 7.03 8.62 4.32
CA LYS A 25 7.28 8.82 2.90
C LYS A 25 6.09 8.34 2.06
N TYR A 26 5.55 7.19 2.38
CA TYR A 26 4.43 6.60 1.67
C TYR A 26 3.14 7.40 1.88
N LYS A 27 2.80 7.77 3.12
CA LYS A 27 1.66 8.62 3.46
C LYS A 27 1.67 9.93 2.66
N SER A 28 2.85 10.57 2.55
CA SER A 28 3.03 11.76 1.74
C SER A 28 2.76 11.50 0.25
N LYS A 29 3.36 10.46 -0.35
CA LYS A 29 3.12 10.11 -1.76
C LYS A 29 1.67 9.74 -2.05
N PHE A 30 1.07 8.96 -1.17
CA PHE A 30 -0.29 8.46 -1.27
C PHE A 30 -1.30 9.60 -1.29
N CYS A 31 -1.13 10.62 -0.44
CA CYS A 31 -1.99 11.80 -0.44
C CYS A 31 -1.85 12.70 -1.69
N ASN A 32 -0.79 12.52 -2.49
CA ASN A 32 -0.52 13.27 -3.72
C ASN A 32 -1.02 12.54 -4.99
N ALA A 33 -2.06 11.71 -4.86
CA ALA A 33 -2.64 10.91 -5.94
C ALA A 33 -1.74 9.79 -6.53
N ASP A 34 -0.57 9.53 -5.93
CA ASP A 34 0.33 8.45 -6.38
C ASP A 34 -0.12 7.06 -5.85
N TYR A 35 -1.23 7.00 -5.12
CA TYR A 35 -1.79 5.78 -4.55
C TYR A 35 -2.27 4.77 -5.60
N GLU A 36 -2.61 5.23 -6.80
CA GLU A 36 -3.01 4.35 -7.92
C GLU A 36 -1.87 3.40 -8.35
N LYS A 37 -0.63 3.76 -8.04
CA LYS A 37 0.56 2.92 -8.28
C LYS A 37 0.95 2.08 -7.07
N CYS A 38 0.19 2.11 -5.98
CA CYS A 38 0.50 1.32 -4.80
C CYS A 38 0.11 -0.14 -5.01
N ALA A 39 1.06 -1.05 -4.79
CA ALA A 39 0.83 -2.49 -4.86
C ALA A 39 -0.34 -2.94 -3.96
N ARG A 40 -0.35 -2.50 -2.70
CA ARG A 40 -1.41 -2.85 -1.74
C ARG A 40 -2.77 -2.29 -2.14
N PHE A 41 -2.82 -1.05 -2.63
CA PHE A 41 -4.07 -0.41 -3.04
C PHE A 41 -4.65 -1.10 -4.27
N ILE A 42 -3.81 -1.37 -5.28
CA ILE A 42 -4.23 -2.11 -6.48
C ILE A 42 -4.77 -3.48 -6.07
N LEU A 43 -4.04 -4.24 -5.24
CA LEU A 43 -4.49 -5.56 -4.80
C LEU A 43 -5.78 -5.50 -3.96
N SER A 44 -5.94 -4.48 -3.11
CA SER A 44 -7.16 -4.30 -2.31
C SER A 44 -8.41 -4.02 -3.13
N ASN A 45 -8.25 -3.56 -4.38
CA ASN A 45 -9.35 -3.37 -5.33
C ASN A 45 -9.66 -4.65 -6.13
N THR A 46 -8.98 -5.76 -5.85
CA THR A 46 -9.22 -7.07 -6.47
C THR A 46 -9.89 -8.03 -5.49
N THR A 47 -10.16 -9.25 -5.94
CA THR A 47 -10.67 -10.34 -5.09
C THR A 47 -9.57 -11.09 -4.34
N VAL A 48 -8.30 -10.75 -4.55
CA VAL A 48 -7.15 -11.43 -3.95
C VAL A 48 -6.86 -10.85 -2.57
N GLU A 49 -6.58 -11.72 -1.59
CA GLU A 49 -6.19 -11.30 -0.26
C GLU A 49 -4.84 -10.55 -0.29
N VAL A 50 -4.76 -9.41 0.40
CA VAL A 50 -3.55 -8.59 0.43
C VAL A 50 -2.57 -9.14 1.46
N PRO A 51 -1.38 -9.64 1.06
CA PRO A 51 -0.41 -10.15 2.02
C PRO A 51 0.04 -9.05 2.98
N ILE A 52 0.22 -9.40 4.25
CA ILE A 52 0.66 -8.45 5.28
C ILE A 52 2.05 -7.89 4.99
N ASP A 53 2.90 -8.68 4.34
CA ASP A 53 4.28 -8.38 4.02
C ASP A 53 4.48 -7.78 2.61
N LEU A 54 3.40 -7.55 1.84
CA LEU A 54 3.48 -6.86 0.55
C LEU A 54 3.74 -5.37 0.79
N ALA A 55 4.93 -4.90 0.42
CA ALA A 55 5.26 -3.48 0.55
C ALA A 55 4.57 -2.63 -0.54
N PRO A 56 4.34 -1.32 -0.31
CA PRO A 56 3.57 -0.49 -1.25
C PRO A 56 4.16 -0.34 -2.65
N ASP A 57 5.47 -0.54 -2.79
CA ASP A 57 6.24 -0.38 -4.03
C ASP A 57 6.55 -1.73 -4.72
N GLU A 58 6.12 -2.87 -4.18
CA GLU A 58 6.37 -4.20 -4.72
C GLU A 58 5.46 -4.57 -5.92
N ILE A 59 5.45 -3.76 -6.97
CA ILE A 59 4.58 -3.97 -8.15
C ILE A 59 4.85 -5.31 -8.86
N LYS A 60 6.12 -5.73 -8.95
CA LYS A 60 6.46 -7.04 -9.54
C LYS A 60 5.92 -8.23 -8.74
N ARG A 61 5.70 -8.05 -7.44
CA ARG A 61 5.13 -9.08 -6.56
C ARG A 61 3.61 -9.05 -6.67
N LEU A 62 3.01 -7.86 -6.69
CA LEU A 62 1.60 -7.66 -7.03
C LEU A 62 1.21 -8.40 -8.32
N GLU A 63 1.94 -8.18 -9.40
CA GLU A 63 1.64 -8.82 -10.70
C GLU A 63 1.68 -10.34 -10.64
N ARG A 64 2.50 -10.92 -9.75
CA ARG A 64 2.54 -12.37 -9.53
C ARG A 64 1.32 -12.86 -8.75
N LEU A 65 0.88 -12.10 -7.75
CA LEU A 65 -0.32 -12.40 -6.96
C LEU A 65 -1.60 -12.31 -7.81
N MET A 66 -1.69 -11.32 -8.71
CA MET A 66 -2.87 -11.13 -9.58
C MET A 66 -2.97 -12.14 -10.73
N LYS A 67 -1.91 -12.91 -11.01
CA LYS A 67 -1.88 -13.94 -12.07
C LYS A 67 -2.27 -15.33 -11.55
N THR A 68 -2.61 -15.44 -10.26
CA THR A 68 -3.08 -16.67 -9.62
C THR A 68 -4.59 -16.76 -9.70
#